data_AF-A0A800ADY4-F1
#
_entry.id   AF-A0A800ADY4-F1
#
_cell.length_a   1.000
_cell.length_b   1.000
_cell.length_c   1.000
_cell.angle_alpha   90.00
_cell.angle_beta   90.00
_cell.angle_gamma   90.00
#
_symmetry.space_group_name_H-M   'P 1'
#
loop_
_entity.id
_entity.type
_entity.pdbx_description
1 polymer ?
#
loop_
_entity_poly.entity_id
_entity_poly.type
_entity_poly.pdbx_seq_one_letter_code
_entity_poly.pdbx_strand_id
1 'polypeptide(L)'
;MNSRILIGKRRKAKGSSCEIVNISQGESESFYSFRIPFAMIAVLATLISLVWIYESAYSAGRGAIIALRKEVTISNPIVTIGTIADIQSEDRAFRKQLSGIDIERAPVVGYTRIFTVDDIKLRLRQHKIDLSQITFVGNERVAVSTKAIEITPEQLLNFARNYIQEHLLADIDRNSIELAATPIKLTIPAGEISFRIPRDLSKIRLSRYISIPVQIILNGKIYRTLILSLKVKLVRKVVVATKLIPQDKHISEADIRMEERDIISLLASALVDKSDVYGKRAKKQISPGEILTSEIIEIPPLISRGDKVTILIELPHLRVTAVGMAKEDGYEGQIIRVENISSQKIITAKVIDEKLVQVEL
;
A
#
# COMPACT_ATOMS: atom_id res chain seq x y z
N MET A 1 27.70 14.94 44.29
CA MET A 1 29.07 15.43 44.52
C MET A 1 29.52 16.20 43.29
N ASN A 2 30.03 17.40 43.52
CA ASN A 2 30.79 18.30 42.63
C ASN A 2 30.09 19.13 41.53
N SER A 3 30.02 20.41 41.90
CA SER A 3 29.91 21.66 41.16
C SER A 3 31.12 22.00 40.26
N ARG A 4 30.88 22.84 39.23
CA ARG A 4 31.68 24.04 38.81
C ARG A 4 31.12 24.56 37.47
N ILE A 5 30.45 25.72 37.42
CA ILE A 5 30.99 27.09 37.23
C ILE A 5 31.62 27.31 35.85
N LEU A 6 31.05 28.25 35.08
CA LEU A 6 31.81 29.28 34.34
C LEU A 6 30.94 30.55 34.15
N ILE A 7 31.60 31.69 34.39
CA ILE A 7 31.08 33.06 34.52
C ILE A 7 31.62 33.91 33.37
N GLY A 8 30.84 34.90 32.92
CA GLY A 8 31.34 36.15 32.31
C GLY A 8 30.41 36.70 31.21
N LYS A 9 30.14 38.00 31.03
CA LYS A 9 30.69 39.22 31.64
C LYS A 9 29.83 40.43 31.15
N ARG A 10 29.45 41.31 32.09
CA ARG A 10 29.27 42.80 32.03
C ARG A 10 28.89 43.52 30.71
N ARG A 11 27.96 44.49 30.79
CA ARG A 11 28.26 45.95 31.01
C ARG A 11 27.01 46.87 30.97
N LYS A 12 26.95 47.78 31.98
CA LYS A 12 26.56 49.24 32.00
C LYS A 12 25.15 49.65 31.53
N ALA A 13 24.50 50.74 31.96
CA ALA A 13 24.64 51.80 32.99
C ALA A 13 23.31 52.61 32.94
N LYS A 14 22.63 52.94 34.06
CA LYS A 14 22.69 54.17 34.89
C LYS A 14 21.71 55.31 34.49
N GLY A 15 20.87 55.74 35.46
CA GLY A 15 20.28 57.09 35.63
C GLY A 15 18.74 57.13 35.69
N SER A 16 18.06 57.28 36.84
CA SER A 16 17.72 58.51 37.64
C SER A 16 16.71 59.44 36.91
N SER A 17 15.54 59.88 37.43
CA SER A 17 15.09 60.37 38.76
C SER A 17 13.54 60.22 38.90
N CYS A 18 12.93 59.97 40.08
CA CYS A 18 12.42 60.94 41.10
C CYS A 18 11.64 62.13 40.50
N GLU A 19 10.47 62.61 40.95
CA GLU A 19 9.59 62.48 42.14
C GLU A 19 8.41 63.48 41.86
N ILE A 20 7.15 63.36 42.32
CA ILE A 20 6.51 64.19 43.39
C ILE A 20 4.96 64.18 43.28
N VAL A 21 4.31 63.80 44.39
CA VAL A 21 3.12 64.38 45.09
C VAL A 21 1.64 64.04 44.74
N ASN A 22 1.00 63.45 45.78
CA ASN A 22 -0.40 63.40 46.23
C ASN A 22 -1.27 64.65 45.98
N ILE A 23 -2.60 64.49 45.77
CA ILE A 23 -3.68 65.19 46.53
C ILE A 23 -4.94 64.28 46.65
N SER A 24 -5.63 64.49 47.77
CA SER A 24 -6.75 63.89 48.50
C SER A 24 -8.16 63.72 47.87
N GLN A 25 -8.89 62.79 48.49
CA GLN A 25 -10.31 62.81 48.97
C GLN A 25 -11.50 63.09 48.02
N GLY A 26 -12.53 62.25 48.17
CA GLY A 26 -13.91 62.50 47.78
C GLY A 26 -14.83 61.32 48.12
N GLU A 27 -15.53 61.40 49.24
CA GLU A 27 -16.63 60.52 49.66
C GLU A 27 -17.85 60.62 48.73
N SER A 28 -18.60 59.53 48.56
CA SER A 28 -20.07 59.56 48.63
C SER A 28 -20.65 58.15 48.64
N GLU A 29 -21.39 57.86 49.70
CA GLU A 29 -22.28 56.71 49.83
C GLU A 29 -23.41 56.80 48.79
N SER A 30 -23.79 55.66 48.20
CA SER A 30 -25.13 55.49 47.65
C SER A 30 -25.62 54.05 47.83
N PHE A 31 -26.63 53.94 48.70
CA PHE A 31 -27.53 52.80 48.81
C PHE A 31 -28.10 52.45 47.43
N TYR A 32 -27.76 51.27 46.89
CA TYR A 32 -28.52 50.66 45.80
C TYR A 32 -29.45 49.59 46.37
N SER A 33 -30.73 49.93 46.37
CA SER A 33 -31.86 49.04 46.59
C SER A 33 -31.84 47.92 45.54
N PHE A 34 -31.67 46.67 45.99
CA PHE A 34 -31.75 45.49 45.13
C PHE A 34 -33.22 45.20 44.82
N ARG A 35 -33.81 45.99 43.91
CA ARG A 35 -35.08 45.65 43.27
C ARG A 35 -34.83 44.57 42.23
N ILE A 36 -35.11 43.32 42.58
CA ILE A 36 -35.20 42.23 41.61
C ILE A 36 -36.31 42.61 40.62
N PRO A 37 -36.03 42.71 39.31
CA PRO A 37 -37.05 43.05 38.33
C PRO A 37 -38.10 41.93 38.28
N PHE A 38 -39.39 42.29 38.22
CA PHE A 38 -40.53 41.36 38.14
C PHE A 38 -40.37 40.30 37.03
N ALA A 39 -39.63 40.62 35.96
CA ALA A 39 -39.29 39.70 34.88
C ALA A 39 -38.41 38.50 35.32
N MET A 40 -37.55 38.67 36.33
CA MET A 40 -36.66 37.60 36.79
C MET A 40 -37.37 36.64 37.76
N ILE A 41 -38.38 37.12 38.50
CA ILE A 41 -39.28 36.28 39.30
C ILE A 41 -40.20 35.46 38.39
N ALA A 42 -40.63 36.01 37.24
CA ALA A 42 -41.41 35.27 36.25
C ALA A 42 -40.62 34.14 35.56
N VAL A 43 -39.32 34.34 35.28
CA VAL A 43 -38.45 33.29 34.72
C VAL A 43 -38.12 32.21 35.75
N LEU A 44 -37.96 32.57 37.03
CA LEU A 44 -37.78 31.59 38.10
C LEU A 44 -39.09 30.84 38.41
N ALA A 45 -40.25 31.50 38.33
CA ALA A 45 -41.56 30.89 38.53
C ALA A 45 -41.98 29.98 37.36
N THR A 46 -41.53 30.23 36.13
CA THR A 46 -41.72 29.30 35.00
C THR A 46 -40.75 28.13 35.02
N LEU A 47 -39.52 28.32 35.53
CA LEU A 47 -38.60 27.22 35.84
C LEU A 47 -39.14 26.34 36.98
N ILE A 48 -39.74 26.93 38.02
CA ILE A 48 -40.35 26.19 39.14
C ILE A 48 -41.68 25.55 38.71
N SER A 49 -42.49 26.15 37.85
CA SER A 49 -43.70 25.49 37.33
C SER A 49 -43.40 24.36 36.35
N LEU A 50 -42.30 24.41 35.59
CA LEU A 50 -41.81 23.27 34.80
C LEU A 50 -41.29 22.12 35.67
N VAL A 51 -40.70 22.43 36.83
CA VAL A 51 -40.26 21.42 37.81
C VAL A 51 -41.46 20.74 38.49
N TRP A 52 -42.55 21.47 38.77
CA TRP A 52 -43.77 20.89 39.37
C TRP A 52 -44.66 20.13 38.37
N ILE A 53 -44.62 20.48 37.08
CA ILE A 53 -45.22 19.66 36.00
C ILE A 53 -44.41 18.36 35.80
N TYR A 54 -43.12 18.35 36.18
CA TYR A 54 -42.30 17.13 36.17
C TYR A 54 -42.63 16.18 37.34
N GLU A 55 -43.05 16.71 38.49
CA GLU A 55 -43.25 15.93 39.71
C GLU A 55 -44.62 15.23 39.77
N SER A 56 -45.63 15.79 39.09
CA SER A 56 -47.00 15.24 39.08
C SER A 56 -47.22 14.11 38.07
N ALA A 57 -46.26 13.82 37.19
CA ALA A 57 -46.23 12.62 36.36
C ALA A 57 -45.41 11.47 36.99
N TYR A 58 -44.74 11.70 38.12
CA TYR A 58 -43.84 10.76 38.80
C TYR A 58 -44.51 9.97 39.93
N SER A 59 -45.81 9.71 39.81
CA SER A 59 -46.50 8.81 40.75
C SER A 59 -46.57 7.40 40.17
N ALA A 60 -45.79 6.50 40.80
CA ALA A 60 -45.78 5.05 40.64
C ALA A 60 -44.97 4.43 39.47
N GLY A 61 -43.65 4.33 39.65
CA GLY A 61 -42.90 3.11 39.37
C GLY A 61 -42.13 3.02 38.05
N ARG A 62 -40.81 2.79 38.16
CA ARG A 62 -39.91 2.22 37.12
C ARG A 62 -40.02 2.78 35.69
N GLY A 63 -40.53 4.01 35.53
CA GLY A 63 -40.66 4.64 34.23
C GLY A 63 -39.30 5.07 33.66
N ALA A 64 -39.28 5.33 32.35
CA ALA A 64 -38.13 5.94 31.69
C ALA A 64 -38.56 7.06 30.75
N ILE A 65 -37.79 8.14 30.75
CA ILE A 65 -37.91 9.24 29.79
C ILE A 65 -36.89 8.99 28.69
N ILE A 66 -37.35 8.97 27.44
CA ILE A 66 -36.52 8.83 26.25
C ILE A 66 -36.59 10.12 25.45
N ALA A 67 -35.48 10.84 25.38
CA ALA A 67 -35.35 12.06 24.59
C ALA A 67 -34.52 11.79 23.34
N LEU A 68 -35.11 11.85 22.14
CA LEU A 68 -34.35 11.64 20.91
C LEU A 68 -33.44 12.81 20.60
N ARG A 69 -32.22 12.48 20.16
CA ARG A 69 -31.26 13.46 19.63
C ARG A 69 -31.74 13.93 18.26
N LYS A 70 -31.32 15.12 17.84
CA LYS A 70 -31.65 15.65 16.51
C LYS A 70 -30.90 14.89 15.41
N GLU A 71 -29.61 14.66 15.64
CA GLU A 71 -28.72 13.94 14.74
C GLU A 71 -27.61 13.24 15.52
N VAL A 72 -27.12 12.11 15.00
CA VAL A 72 -26.04 11.33 15.59
C VAL A 72 -25.15 10.74 14.49
N THR A 73 -23.85 10.81 14.72
CA THR A 73 -22.85 10.10 13.91
C THR A 73 -22.28 8.94 14.73
N ILE A 74 -22.46 7.71 14.26
CA ILE A 74 -22.05 6.49 14.99
C ILE A 74 -20.85 5.81 14.33
N SER A 75 -20.05 5.09 15.11
CA SER A 75 -18.98 4.21 14.59
C SER A 75 -19.30 2.72 14.79
N ASN A 76 -20.33 2.41 15.58
CA ASN A 76 -20.76 1.04 15.82
C ASN A 76 -21.55 0.51 14.62
N PRO A 77 -21.48 -0.80 14.31
CA PRO A 77 -22.20 -1.41 13.19
C PRO A 77 -23.72 -1.53 13.42
N ILE A 78 -24.18 -1.28 14.65
CA ILE A 78 -25.58 -1.39 15.07
C ILE A 78 -25.99 -0.09 15.77
N VAL A 79 -27.16 0.41 15.39
CA VAL A 79 -27.86 1.51 16.03
C VAL A 79 -28.64 0.95 17.22
N THR A 80 -28.40 1.48 18.41
CA THR A 80 -29.17 1.15 19.62
C THR A 80 -29.95 2.35 20.11
N ILE A 81 -30.98 2.16 20.95
CA ILE A 81 -31.73 3.29 21.54
C ILE A 81 -30.77 4.22 22.29
N GLY A 82 -29.81 3.67 23.05
CA GLY A 82 -28.84 4.48 23.78
C GLY A 82 -27.90 5.31 22.89
N THR A 83 -27.68 4.90 21.64
CA THR A 83 -26.88 5.72 20.70
C THR A 83 -27.66 6.91 20.15
N ILE A 84 -28.99 6.82 20.05
CA ILE A 84 -29.81 7.84 19.38
C ILE A 84 -30.64 8.70 20.33
N ALA A 85 -30.72 8.32 21.60
CA ALA A 85 -31.55 8.98 22.60
C ALA A 85 -30.82 9.11 23.94
N ASP A 86 -31.15 10.17 24.67
CA ASP A 86 -30.82 10.29 26.08
C ASP A 86 -31.93 9.62 26.91
N ILE A 87 -31.53 8.63 27.71
CA ILE A 87 -32.45 7.82 28.51
C ILE A 87 -32.26 8.18 29.98
N GLN A 88 -33.34 8.58 30.64
CA GLN A 88 -33.37 8.83 32.08
C GLN A 88 -34.33 7.83 32.73
N SER A 89 -33.88 7.16 33.79
CA SER A 89 -34.70 6.28 34.63
C SER A 89 -33.99 6.12 35.97
N GLU A 90 -34.77 6.03 37.04
CA GLU A 90 -34.28 5.73 38.38
C GLU A 90 -33.76 4.29 38.49
N ASP A 91 -34.32 3.36 37.69
CA ASP A 91 -33.87 1.99 37.63
C ASP A 91 -32.68 1.86 36.66
N ARG A 92 -31.49 1.67 37.23
CA ARG A 92 -30.24 1.51 36.46
C ARG A 92 -30.25 0.27 35.57
N ALA A 93 -30.86 -0.83 36.01
CA ALA A 93 -30.94 -2.07 35.24
C ALA A 93 -31.86 -1.86 34.03
N PHE A 94 -33.02 -1.24 34.25
CA PHE A 94 -33.95 -0.90 33.18
C PHE A 94 -33.34 0.10 32.18
N ARG A 95 -32.68 1.15 32.66
CA ARG A 95 -31.95 2.09 31.79
C ARG A 95 -30.91 1.38 30.92
N LYS A 96 -30.14 0.45 31.51
CA LYS A 96 -29.13 -0.33 30.78
C LYS A 96 -29.78 -1.24 29.74
N GLN A 97 -30.90 -1.88 30.08
CA GLN A 97 -31.69 -2.68 29.16
C GLN A 97 -32.17 -1.83 27.97
N LEU A 98 -32.85 -0.71 28.23
CA LEU A 98 -33.34 0.20 27.19
C LEU A 98 -32.20 0.69 26.29
N SER A 99 -31.09 1.12 26.89
CA SER A 99 -29.92 1.60 26.16
C SER A 99 -29.32 0.54 25.23
N GLY A 100 -29.44 -0.75 25.57
CA GLY A 100 -28.86 -1.86 24.82
C GLY A 100 -29.77 -2.47 23.76
N ILE A 101 -30.97 -1.92 23.55
CA ILE A 101 -31.89 -2.45 22.53
C ILE A 101 -31.42 -2.06 21.14
N ASP A 102 -31.21 -3.07 20.31
CA ASP A 102 -30.85 -2.94 18.91
C ASP A 102 -32.06 -2.50 18.09
N ILE A 103 -31.87 -1.44 17.31
CA ILE A 103 -32.88 -0.93 16.38
C ILE A 103 -32.61 -1.49 14.99
N GLU A 104 -31.44 -1.17 14.43
CA GLU A 104 -31.10 -1.57 13.07
C GLU A 104 -29.58 -1.56 12.87
N ARG A 105 -29.12 -2.09 11.73
CA ARG A 105 -27.75 -1.89 11.29
C ARG A 105 -27.47 -0.42 11.01
N ALA A 106 -26.24 0.00 11.26
CA ALA A 106 -25.78 1.34 10.93
C ALA A 106 -25.95 1.62 9.42
N PRO A 107 -26.32 2.84 9.03
CA PRO A 107 -26.41 3.22 7.63
C PRO A 107 -25.09 3.00 6.89
N VAL A 108 -25.17 2.67 5.61
CA VAL A 108 -23.97 2.67 4.75
C VAL A 108 -23.36 4.08 4.70
N VAL A 109 -22.03 4.15 4.59
CA VAL A 109 -21.31 5.43 4.55
C VAL A 109 -21.80 6.30 3.40
N GLY A 110 -21.99 7.60 3.67
CA GLY A 110 -22.54 8.56 2.71
C GLY A 110 -24.07 8.65 2.70
N TYR A 111 -24.76 7.78 3.46
CA TYR A 111 -26.20 7.80 3.61
C TYR A 111 -26.61 8.15 5.05
N THR A 112 -27.74 8.83 5.17
CA THR A 112 -28.37 9.16 6.46
C THR A 112 -29.68 8.40 6.58
N ARG A 113 -29.89 7.74 7.72
CA ARG A 113 -31.16 7.08 8.04
C ARG A 113 -31.88 7.86 9.12
N ILE A 114 -33.19 8.08 8.93
CA ILE A 114 -34.04 8.72 9.94
C ILE A 114 -34.79 7.62 10.69
N PHE A 115 -34.72 7.68 12.02
CA PHE A 115 -35.55 6.88 12.92
C PHE A 115 -36.54 7.80 13.64
N THR A 116 -37.78 7.35 13.73
CA THR A 116 -38.88 8.07 14.39
C THR A 116 -39.19 7.46 15.75
N VAL A 117 -39.96 8.17 16.58
CA VAL A 117 -40.49 7.62 17.84
C VAL A 117 -41.27 6.31 17.60
N ASP A 118 -42.00 6.18 16.49
CA ASP A 118 -42.77 4.96 16.20
C ASP A 118 -41.88 3.77 15.86
N ASP A 119 -40.75 3.98 15.19
CA ASP A 119 -39.73 2.94 14.98
C ASP A 119 -39.21 2.40 16.31
N ILE A 120 -39.02 3.29 17.29
CA ILE A 120 -38.52 2.92 18.62
C ILE A 120 -39.59 2.21 19.44
N LYS A 121 -40.84 2.71 19.42
CA LYS A 121 -41.98 2.03 20.05
C LYS A 121 -42.15 0.60 19.52
N LEU A 122 -41.99 0.41 18.21
CA LEU A 122 -42.02 -0.91 17.60
C LEU A 122 -40.93 -1.83 18.19
N ARG A 123 -39.68 -1.34 18.30
CA ARG A 123 -38.57 -2.11 18.88
C ARG A 123 -38.77 -2.40 20.37
N LEU A 124 -39.25 -1.44 21.15
CA LEU A 124 -39.56 -1.64 22.57
C LEU A 124 -40.61 -2.75 22.77
N ARG A 125 -41.70 -2.74 21.97
CA ARG A 125 -42.73 -3.79 22.00
C ARG A 125 -42.17 -5.16 21.63
N GLN A 126 -41.31 -5.24 20.61
CA GLN A 126 -40.64 -6.50 20.24
C GLN A 126 -39.77 -7.05 21.37
N HIS A 127 -39.17 -6.18 22.18
CA HIS A 127 -38.42 -6.53 23.39
C HIS A 127 -39.32 -6.68 24.64
N LYS A 128 -40.65 -6.74 24.47
CA LYS A 128 -41.65 -6.91 25.54
C LYS A 128 -41.62 -5.84 26.62
N ILE A 129 -41.22 -4.61 26.25
CA ILE A 129 -41.25 -3.46 27.15
C ILE A 129 -42.60 -2.79 27.04
N ASP A 130 -43.22 -2.55 28.19
CA ASP A 130 -44.49 -1.83 28.27
C ASP A 130 -44.27 -0.35 27.97
N LEU A 131 -44.98 0.16 26.96
CA LEU A 131 -44.89 1.57 26.56
C LEU A 131 -45.58 2.50 27.56
N SER A 132 -46.45 2.00 28.44
CA SER A 132 -47.08 2.81 29.50
C SER A 132 -46.03 3.39 30.47
N GLN A 133 -44.87 2.73 30.56
CA GLN A 133 -43.74 3.11 31.41
C GLN A 133 -42.75 4.05 30.70
N ILE A 134 -43.00 4.41 29.43
CA ILE A 134 -42.05 5.16 28.61
C ILE A 134 -42.66 6.49 28.18
N THR A 135 -42.02 7.59 28.57
CA THR A 135 -42.38 8.94 28.11
C THR A 135 -41.37 9.41 27.07
N PHE A 136 -41.83 9.65 25.84
CA PHE A 136 -41.01 10.27 24.81
C PHE A 136 -41.10 11.79 24.89
N VAL A 137 -39.96 12.47 24.87
CA VAL A 137 -39.88 13.94 24.93
C VAL A 137 -38.91 14.48 23.88
N GLY A 138 -39.05 15.76 23.53
CA GLY A 138 -38.13 16.42 22.61
C GLY A 138 -38.40 16.08 21.14
N ASN A 139 -37.36 15.66 20.41
CA ASN A 139 -37.46 15.41 18.97
C ASN A 139 -38.30 14.16 18.67
N GLU A 140 -39.12 14.21 17.63
CA GLU A 140 -39.90 13.05 17.16
C GLU A 140 -39.12 12.10 16.25
N ARG A 141 -37.94 12.55 15.81
CA ARG A 141 -37.06 11.85 14.88
C ARG A 141 -35.60 12.17 15.12
N VAL A 142 -34.73 11.25 14.72
CA VAL A 142 -33.27 11.36 14.79
C VAL A 142 -32.66 10.94 13.45
N ALA A 143 -31.79 11.80 12.92
CA ALA A 143 -30.99 11.49 11.74
C ALA A 143 -29.69 10.80 12.16
N VAL A 144 -29.46 9.58 11.68
CA VAL A 144 -28.27 8.78 12.00
C VAL A 144 -27.40 8.65 10.76
N SER A 145 -26.10 8.90 10.93
CA SER A 145 -25.08 8.70 9.91
C SER A 145 -23.92 7.88 10.47
N THR A 146 -23.13 7.26 9.59
CA THR A 146 -21.97 6.48 9.98
C THR A 146 -20.70 7.30 9.83
N LYS A 147 -19.90 7.38 10.89
CA LYS A 147 -18.58 8.01 10.87
C LYS A 147 -17.73 7.34 9.80
N ALA A 148 -17.14 8.15 8.94
CA ALA A 148 -16.46 7.69 7.74
C ALA A 148 -14.97 8.01 7.82
N ILE A 149 -14.14 7.12 7.24
CA ILE A 149 -12.72 7.35 6.98
C ILE A 149 -12.51 7.19 5.48
N GLU A 150 -11.70 8.08 4.90
CA GLU A 150 -11.25 7.98 3.52
C GLU A 150 -9.96 7.16 3.46
N ILE A 151 -9.94 6.13 2.62
CA ILE A 151 -8.72 5.45 2.22
C ILE A 151 -8.17 6.21 1.03
N THR A 152 -7.00 6.82 1.23
CA THR A 152 -6.38 7.62 0.17
C THR A 152 -5.68 6.72 -0.84
N PRO A 153 -5.57 7.16 -2.10
CA PRO A 153 -4.77 6.48 -3.10
C PRO A 153 -3.32 6.23 -2.69
N GLU A 154 -2.76 7.19 -1.97
CA GLU A 154 -1.37 7.17 -1.54
C GLU A 154 -1.13 6.09 -0.49
N GLN A 155 -2.08 5.85 0.42
CA GLN A 155 -2.00 4.74 1.37
C GLN A 155 -1.94 3.40 0.64
N LEU A 156 -2.79 3.20 -0.38
CA LEU A 156 -2.82 1.99 -1.19
C LEU A 156 -1.55 1.82 -2.03
N LEU A 157 -1.06 2.91 -2.64
CA LEU A 157 0.18 2.91 -3.42
C LEU A 157 1.40 2.62 -2.54
N ASN A 158 1.48 3.20 -1.35
CA ASN A 158 2.57 2.97 -0.41
C ASN A 158 2.58 1.53 0.10
N PHE A 159 1.40 0.96 0.40
CA PHE A 159 1.28 -0.46 0.73
C PHE A 159 1.77 -1.35 -0.42
N ALA A 160 1.32 -1.07 -1.66
CA ALA A 160 1.75 -1.85 -2.83
C ALA A 160 3.25 -1.72 -3.12
N ARG A 161 3.82 -0.52 -2.98
CA ARG A 161 5.26 -0.25 -3.12
C ARG A 161 6.09 -1.10 -2.15
N ASN A 162 5.72 -1.10 -0.88
CA ASN A 162 6.42 -1.87 0.15
C ASN A 162 6.38 -3.36 -0.18
N TYR A 163 5.20 -3.86 -0.57
CA TYR A 163 5.06 -5.26 -0.96
C TYR A 163 5.94 -5.64 -2.16
N ILE A 164 5.98 -4.81 -3.21
CA ILE A 164 6.83 -5.06 -4.38
C ILE A 164 8.31 -5.10 -3.99
N GLN A 165 8.78 -4.15 -3.18
CA GLN A 165 10.17 -4.11 -2.73
C GLN A 165 10.52 -5.32 -1.86
N GLU A 166 9.67 -5.69 -0.92
CA GLU A 166 9.95 -6.78 0.02
C GLU A 166 9.87 -8.17 -0.65
N HIS A 167 8.93 -8.38 -1.58
CA HIS A 167 8.57 -9.72 -2.04
C HIS A 167 8.87 -9.99 -3.53
N LEU A 168 9.03 -8.95 -4.36
CA LEU A 168 9.17 -9.12 -5.81
C LEU A 168 10.52 -8.64 -6.35
N LEU A 169 10.94 -7.41 -5.99
CA LEU A 169 12.16 -6.80 -6.52
C LEU A 169 12.72 -5.77 -5.54
N ALA A 170 13.68 -6.18 -4.71
CA ALA A 170 14.22 -5.36 -3.62
C ALA A 170 14.96 -4.10 -4.07
N ASP A 171 15.59 -4.13 -5.23
CA ASP A 171 16.40 -3.03 -5.74
C ASP A 171 15.63 -2.03 -6.62
N ILE A 172 14.30 -2.20 -6.75
CA ILE A 172 13.50 -1.25 -7.51
C ILE A 172 13.37 0.09 -6.78
N ASP A 173 13.52 1.18 -7.53
CA ASP A 173 13.18 2.51 -7.03
C ASP A 173 11.68 2.61 -6.74
N ARG A 174 11.34 2.97 -5.51
CA ARG A 174 9.96 3.12 -5.06
C ARG A 174 9.17 4.11 -5.93
N ASN A 175 9.83 5.13 -6.46
CA ASN A 175 9.22 6.17 -7.29
C ASN A 175 8.94 5.71 -8.72
N SER A 176 9.53 4.59 -9.16
CA SER A 176 9.26 4.01 -10.49
C SER A 176 7.97 3.18 -10.53
N ILE A 177 7.30 3.04 -9.38
CA ILE A 177 6.00 2.40 -9.21
C ILE A 177 4.93 3.49 -9.06
N GLU A 178 4.01 3.51 -10.01
CA GLU A 178 2.92 4.49 -10.11
C GLU A 178 1.58 3.76 -10.24
N LEU A 179 0.49 4.42 -9.87
CA LEU A 179 -0.85 3.92 -10.20
C LEU A 179 -1.08 4.10 -11.71
N ALA A 180 -1.44 3.02 -12.40
CA ALA A 180 -1.73 3.07 -13.83
C ALA A 180 -3.10 3.70 -14.15
N ALA A 181 -4.02 3.69 -13.17
CA ALA A 181 -5.36 4.25 -13.28
C ALA A 181 -5.63 5.26 -12.17
N THR A 182 -6.59 6.16 -12.41
CA THR A 182 -7.04 7.09 -11.37
C THR A 182 -7.58 6.30 -10.18
N PRO A 183 -7.03 6.51 -8.99
CA PRO A 183 -7.37 5.71 -7.84
C PRO A 183 -8.81 5.95 -7.39
N ILE A 184 -9.47 4.85 -7.00
CA ILE A 184 -10.81 4.90 -6.42
C ILE A 184 -10.69 5.56 -5.05
N LYS A 185 -11.22 6.78 -4.90
CA LYS A 185 -11.49 7.33 -3.57
C LYS A 185 -12.50 6.42 -2.89
N LEU A 186 -12.10 5.81 -1.79
CA LEU A 186 -12.94 4.85 -1.09
C LEU A 186 -13.18 5.34 0.33
N THR A 187 -14.44 5.64 0.61
CA THR A 187 -14.88 5.96 1.96
C THR A 187 -15.47 4.72 2.63
N ILE A 188 -14.99 4.41 3.83
CA ILE A 188 -15.41 3.23 4.61
C ILE A 188 -15.81 3.64 6.03
N PRO A 189 -16.56 2.79 6.77
CA PRO A 189 -16.87 3.08 8.16
C PRO A 189 -15.60 3.23 8.98
N ALA A 190 -15.63 4.13 9.96
CA ALA A 190 -14.49 4.33 10.86
C ALA A 190 -14.20 3.06 11.68
N GLY A 191 -12.93 2.72 11.81
CA GLY A 191 -12.46 1.55 12.54
C GLY A 191 -10.97 1.31 12.32
N GLU A 192 -10.47 0.19 12.85
CA GLU A 192 -9.09 -0.24 12.62
C GLU A 192 -8.96 -0.84 11.21
N ILE A 193 -8.04 -0.27 10.42
CA ILE A 193 -7.87 -0.62 9.01
C ILE A 193 -6.51 -1.29 8.82
N SER A 194 -6.49 -2.40 8.08
CA SER A 194 -5.25 -2.98 7.56
C SER A 194 -5.44 -3.44 6.12
N PHE A 195 -4.32 -3.62 5.43
CA PHE A 195 -4.28 -4.08 4.05
C PHE A 195 -3.57 -5.42 3.98
N ARG A 196 -4.06 -6.31 3.11
CA ARG A 196 -3.38 -7.56 2.78
C ARG A 196 -3.51 -7.90 1.32
N ILE A 197 -2.58 -8.71 0.81
CA ILE A 197 -2.71 -9.33 -0.50
C ILE A 197 -3.16 -10.77 -0.26
N PRO A 198 -4.27 -11.24 -0.87
CA PRO A 198 -4.88 -12.53 -0.55
C PRO A 198 -4.04 -13.74 -0.94
N ARG A 199 -3.01 -13.57 -1.78
CA ARG A 199 -2.16 -14.63 -2.30
C ARG A 199 -0.71 -14.17 -2.37
N ASP A 200 0.21 -15.10 -2.26
CA ASP A 200 1.61 -14.82 -2.55
C ASP A 200 1.79 -14.51 -4.04
N LEU A 201 2.50 -13.44 -4.34
CA LEU A 201 2.83 -13.00 -5.68
C LEU A 201 4.34 -13.12 -5.98
N SER A 202 5.14 -13.67 -5.08
CA SER A 202 6.61 -13.81 -5.21
C SER A 202 7.07 -14.40 -6.54
N LYS A 203 6.26 -15.28 -7.14
CA LYS A 203 6.56 -15.98 -8.41
C LYS A 203 5.99 -15.32 -9.66
N ILE A 204 5.35 -14.15 -9.57
CA ILE A 204 4.82 -13.51 -10.77
C ILE A 204 5.95 -12.99 -11.66
N ARG A 205 5.77 -13.11 -12.97
CA ARG A 205 6.64 -12.40 -13.92
C ARG A 205 6.31 -10.91 -13.87
N LEU A 206 7.26 -10.11 -13.41
CA LEU A 206 7.13 -8.65 -13.46
C LEU A 206 7.04 -8.17 -14.91
N SER A 207 6.23 -7.14 -15.11
CA SER A 207 6.06 -6.49 -16.39
C SER A 207 5.75 -5.01 -16.18
N ARG A 208 5.66 -4.24 -17.27
CA ARG A 208 5.34 -2.80 -17.22
C ARG A 208 4.03 -2.50 -16.50
N TYR A 209 3.04 -3.39 -16.59
CA TYR A 209 1.76 -3.24 -15.91
C TYR A 209 1.47 -4.48 -15.07
N ILE A 210 1.20 -4.29 -13.78
CA ILE A 210 0.84 -5.39 -12.87
C ILE A 210 -0.45 -5.06 -12.13
N SER A 211 -1.24 -6.09 -11.86
CA SER A 211 -2.48 -5.97 -11.10
C SER A 211 -2.34 -6.69 -9.76
N ILE A 212 -2.39 -5.93 -8.67
CA ILE A 212 -2.28 -6.45 -7.31
C ILE A 212 -3.65 -6.40 -6.64
N PRO A 213 -4.26 -7.56 -6.27
CA PRO A 213 -5.46 -7.57 -5.46
C PRO A 213 -5.13 -7.15 -4.03
N VAL A 214 -5.73 -6.07 -3.54
CA VAL A 214 -5.58 -5.58 -2.17
C VAL A 214 -6.90 -5.74 -1.42
N GLN A 215 -6.87 -6.52 -0.36
CA GLN A 215 -7.97 -6.65 0.58
C GLN A 215 -7.85 -5.60 1.67
N ILE A 216 -8.94 -4.87 1.85
CA ILE A 216 -9.13 -3.93 2.94
C ILE A 216 -9.81 -4.69 4.06
N ILE A 217 -9.13 -4.76 5.20
CA ILE A 217 -9.64 -5.36 6.41
C ILE A 217 -10.08 -4.23 7.34
N LEU A 218 -11.33 -4.30 7.81
CA LEU A 218 -11.91 -3.38 8.78
C LEU A 218 -12.27 -4.18 10.04
N ASN A 219 -11.69 -3.81 11.17
CA ASN A 219 -11.91 -4.49 12.47
C ASN A 219 -11.73 -6.02 12.37
N GLY A 220 -10.65 -6.45 11.71
CA GLY A 220 -10.32 -7.87 11.53
C GLY A 220 -11.13 -8.64 10.48
N LYS A 221 -12.14 -8.03 9.84
CA LYS A 221 -12.96 -8.66 8.80
C LYS A 221 -12.69 -8.05 7.43
N ILE A 222 -12.75 -8.86 6.38
CA ILE A 222 -12.61 -8.38 5.00
C ILE A 222 -13.79 -7.46 4.69
N TYR A 223 -13.51 -6.20 4.38
CA TYR A 223 -14.50 -5.23 3.98
C TYR A 223 -14.70 -5.24 2.46
N ARG A 224 -13.59 -5.17 1.70
CA ARG A 224 -13.61 -5.14 0.23
C ARG A 224 -12.26 -5.58 -0.35
N THR A 225 -12.29 -6.18 -1.53
CA THR A 225 -11.10 -6.41 -2.37
C THR A 225 -11.08 -5.40 -3.51
N LEU A 226 -9.96 -4.71 -3.70
CA LEU A 226 -9.69 -3.82 -4.82
C LEU A 226 -8.61 -4.43 -5.71
N ILE A 227 -8.65 -4.15 -7.00
CA ILE A 227 -7.57 -4.49 -7.92
C ILE A 227 -6.79 -3.20 -8.18
N LEU A 228 -5.56 -3.13 -7.68
CA LEU A 228 -4.66 -2.02 -7.95
C LEU A 228 -3.87 -2.30 -9.21
N SER A 229 -4.13 -1.52 -10.25
CA SER A 229 -3.32 -1.52 -11.48
C SER A 229 -2.14 -0.57 -11.32
N LEU A 230 -0.94 -1.12 -11.41
CA LEU A 230 0.32 -0.40 -11.22
C LEU A 230 1.09 -0.38 -12.53
N LYS A 231 1.74 0.76 -12.77
CA LYS A 231 2.75 0.92 -13.80
C LYS A 231 4.10 0.86 -13.12
N VAL A 232 4.93 -0.07 -13.55
CA VAL A 232 6.25 -0.34 -12.98
C VAL A 232 7.29 -0.08 -14.05
N LYS A 233 8.34 0.64 -13.69
CA LYS A 233 9.51 0.84 -14.56
C LYS A 233 10.76 0.38 -13.82
N LEU A 234 11.68 -0.23 -14.54
CA LEU A 234 13.01 -0.52 -14.00
C LEU A 234 14.04 -0.11 -15.04
N VAL A 235 14.60 1.08 -14.84
CA VAL A 235 15.63 1.60 -15.72
C VAL A 235 16.98 1.06 -15.26
N ARG A 236 17.68 0.33 -16.12
CA ARG A 236 19.06 -0.09 -15.91
C ARG A 236 19.89 0.21 -17.15
N LYS A 237 21.19 0.36 -16.94
CA LYS A 237 22.18 0.43 -18.01
C LYS A 237 22.37 -0.99 -18.55
N VAL A 238 22.04 -1.20 -19.83
CA VAL A 238 22.09 -2.51 -20.48
C VAL A 238 22.84 -2.45 -21.80
N VAL A 239 23.26 -3.61 -22.29
CA VAL A 239 23.93 -3.71 -23.58
C VAL A 239 22.89 -3.63 -24.70
N VAL A 240 23.12 -2.74 -25.66
CA VAL A 240 22.29 -2.57 -26.87
C VAL A 240 23.17 -2.62 -28.12
N ALA A 241 22.59 -3.06 -29.23
CA ALA A 241 23.27 -3.06 -30.53
C ALA A 241 23.42 -1.62 -31.08
N THR A 242 24.60 -1.26 -31.57
CA THR A 242 24.85 0.04 -32.22
C THR A 242 24.44 0.05 -33.68
N LYS A 243 24.44 -1.11 -34.32
CA LYS A 243 24.12 -1.33 -35.74
C LYS A 243 23.47 -2.70 -35.94
N LEU A 244 23.10 -3.00 -37.18
CA LEU A 244 22.58 -4.32 -37.54
C LEU A 244 23.65 -5.39 -37.34
N ILE A 245 23.33 -6.42 -36.57
CA ILE A 245 24.18 -7.61 -36.38
C ILE A 245 23.44 -8.79 -37.04
N PRO A 246 23.91 -9.27 -38.20
CA PRO A 246 23.36 -10.48 -38.84
C PRO A 246 23.44 -11.70 -37.92
N GLN A 247 22.57 -12.67 -38.19
CA GLN A 247 22.67 -14.01 -37.60
C GLN A 247 24.06 -14.61 -37.88
N ASP A 248 24.55 -15.43 -36.95
CA ASP A 248 25.84 -16.13 -36.99
C ASP A 248 27.07 -15.21 -36.99
N LYS A 249 26.88 -13.89 -36.83
CA LYS A 249 27.99 -12.94 -36.72
C LYS A 249 28.51 -12.84 -35.29
N HIS A 250 29.84 -12.83 -35.15
CA HIS A 250 30.50 -12.48 -33.89
C HIS A 250 30.25 -11.03 -33.50
N ILE A 251 29.95 -10.82 -32.22
CA ILE A 251 29.67 -9.53 -31.63
C ILE A 251 30.99 -8.93 -31.13
N SER A 252 31.41 -7.84 -31.76
CA SER A 252 32.60 -7.07 -31.36
C SER A 252 32.23 -5.91 -30.44
N GLU A 253 33.22 -5.31 -29.79
CA GLU A 253 33.00 -4.16 -28.90
C GLU A 253 32.39 -2.94 -29.63
N ALA A 254 32.72 -2.76 -30.92
CA ALA A 254 32.16 -1.68 -31.74
C ALA A 254 30.68 -1.89 -32.11
N ASP A 255 30.17 -3.12 -32.01
CA ASP A 255 28.78 -3.47 -32.33
C ASP A 255 27.83 -3.19 -31.16
N ILE A 256 28.36 -2.90 -29.97
CA ILE A 256 27.60 -2.79 -28.74
C ILE A 256 27.92 -1.53 -27.96
N ARG A 257 26.92 -1.01 -27.24
CA ARG A 257 27.11 0.06 -26.27
C ARG A 257 26.23 -0.16 -25.06
N MET A 258 26.54 0.55 -23.99
CA MET A 258 25.72 0.56 -22.80
C MET A 258 24.73 1.73 -22.86
N GLU A 259 23.45 1.46 -22.63
CA GLU A 259 22.40 2.46 -22.69
C GLU A 259 21.35 2.23 -21.60
N GLU A 260 20.78 3.31 -21.05
CA GLU A 260 19.70 3.19 -20.08
C GLU A 260 18.40 2.79 -20.79
N ARG A 261 17.81 1.70 -20.31
CA ARG A 261 16.55 1.15 -20.83
C ARG A 261 15.69 0.66 -19.70
N ASP A 262 14.37 0.76 -19.90
CA ASP A 262 13.39 0.11 -19.05
C ASP A 262 13.35 -1.39 -19.37
N ILE A 263 13.83 -2.20 -18.43
CA ILE A 263 14.01 -3.64 -18.59
C ILE A 263 13.03 -4.46 -17.77
N ILE A 264 11.99 -3.86 -17.19
CA ILE A 264 11.08 -4.57 -16.28
C ILE A 264 10.50 -5.87 -16.89
N SER A 265 10.20 -5.86 -18.21
CA SER A 265 9.68 -7.02 -18.94
C SER A 265 10.76 -8.04 -19.38
N LEU A 266 12.03 -7.62 -19.35
CA LEU A 266 13.21 -8.38 -19.80
C LEU A 266 14.16 -8.70 -18.62
N LEU A 267 13.70 -8.53 -17.38
CA LEU A 267 14.54 -8.58 -16.18
C LEU A 267 15.40 -9.86 -16.07
N ALA A 268 14.86 -11.01 -16.50
CA ALA A 268 15.53 -12.29 -16.40
C ALA A 268 16.57 -12.55 -17.49
N SER A 269 16.53 -11.81 -18.61
CA SER A 269 17.35 -12.12 -19.80
C SER A 269 18.19 -10.95 -20.30
N ALA A 270 17.89 -9.71 -19.92
CA ALA A 270 18.66 -8.53 -20.32
C ALA A 270 20.08 -8.56 -19.75
N LEU A 271 21.07 -8.30 -20.62
CA LEU A 271 22.48 -8.32 -20.25
C LEU A 271 22.93 -6.92 -19.80
N VAL A 272 23.55 -6.86 -18.62
CA VAL A 272 23.96 -5.61 -17.94
C VAL A 272 25.47 -5.36 -17.99
N ASP A 273 26.25 -6.31 -18.53
CA ASP A 273 27.68 -6.18 -18.73
C ASP A 273 28.03 -6.48 -20.20
N LYS A 274 28.93 -5.67 -20.77
CA LYS A 274 29.46 -5.89 -22.12
C LYS A 274 30.30 -7.18 -22.18
N SER A 275 30.97 -7.55 -21.08
CA SER A 275 31.80 -8.76 -21.00
C SER A 275 30.99 -10.03 -21.26
N ASP A 276 29.70 -10.03 -20.88
CA ASP A 276 28.76 -11.13 -21.14
C ASP A 276 28.32 -11.24 -22.61
N VAL A 277 28.67 -10.28 -23.46
CA VAL A 277 28.27 -10.22 -24.87
C VAL A 277 29.46 -10.30 -25.82
N TYR A 278 30.57 -9.67 -25.46
CA TYR A 278 31.76 -9.63 -26.30
C TYR A 278 32.25 -11.04 -26.64
N GLY A 279 32.57 -11.29 -27.91
CA GLY A 279 33.04 -12.59 -28.41
C GLY A 279 31.94 -13.62 -28.65
N LYS A 280 30.71 -13.37 -28.17
CA LYS A 280 29.54 -14.22 -28.48
C LYS A 280 29.07 -14.01 -29.92
N ARG A 281 28.26 -14.95 -30.40
CA ARG A 281 27.65 -14.96 -31.73
C ARG A 281 26.15 -14.65 -31.63
N ALA A 282 25.61 -13.92 -32.60
CA ALA A 282 24.18 -13.63 -32.66
C ALA A 282 23.39 -14.86 -33.14
N LYS A 283 22.41 -15.32 -32.36
CA LYS A 283 21.53 -16.46 -32.72
C LYS A 283 20.53 -16.13 -33.82
N LYS A 284 20.21 -14.85 -33.97
CA LYS A 284 19.29 -14.30 -34.94
C LYS A 284 19.79 -12.92 -35.35
N GLN A 285 19.19 -12.35 -36.38
CA GLN A 285 19.44 -10.95 -36.72
C GLN A 285 19.02 -10.03 -35.57
N ILE A 286 19.91 -9.13 -35.16
CA ILE A 286 19.70 -8.14 -34.10
C ILE A 286 19.69 -6.75 -34.71
N SER A 287 18.63 -5.98 -34.43
CA SER A 287 18.43 -4.65 -35.00
C SER A 287 19.19 -3.56 -34.21
N PRO A 288 19.57 -2.44 -34.85
CA PRO A 288 20.14 -1.29 -34.13
C PRO A 288 19.21 -0.83 -32.99
N GLY A 289 19.79 -0.61 -31.81
CA GLY A 289 19.07 -0.18 -30.60
C GLY A 289 18.32 -1.28 -29.85
N GLU A 290 18.29 -2.52 -30.38
CA GLU A 290 17.71 -3.68 -29.70
C GLU A 290 18.52 -4.03 -28.44
N ILE A 291 17.84 -4.40 -27.36
CA ILE A 291 18.46 -4.83 -26.09
C ILE A 291 18.98 -6.25 -26.25
N LEU A 292 20.24 -6.45 -25.90
CA LEU A 292 20.87 -7.76 -25.95
C LEU A 292 20.43 -8.59 -24.75
N THR A 293 19.94 -9.79 -25.07
CA THR A 293 19.46 -10.76 -24.09
C THR A 293 20.17 -12.09 -24.27
N SER A 294 20.25 -12.88 -23.20
CA SER A 294 20.83 -14.24 -23.24
C SER A 294 20.13 -15.18 -24.23
N GLU A 295 18.88 -14.89 -24.60
CA GLU A 295 18.08 -15.66 -25.55
C GLU A 295 18.51 -15.45 -27.01
N ILE A 296 19.12 -14.30 -27.34
CA ILE A 296 19.42 -13.90 -28.73
C ILE A 296 20.91 -13.99 -29.07
N ILE A 297 21.74 -14.43 -28.13
CA ILE A 297 23.18 -14.65 -28.31
C ILE A 297 23.59 -16.05 -27.83
N GLU A 298 24.67 -16.57 -28.37
CA GLU A 298 25.30 -17.83 -27.97
C GLU A 298 26.81 -17.72 -27.93
N ILE A 299 27.43 -18.65 -27.22
CA ILE A 299 28.86 -18.89 -27.35
C ILE A 299 29.07 -19.44 -28.78
N PRO A 300 30.02 -18.89 -29.57
CA PRO A 300 30.35 -19.45 -30.86
C PRO A 300 30.91 -20.87 -30.70
N PRO A 301 30.70 -21.76 -31.68
CA PRO A 301 31.37 -23.05 -31.67
C PRO A 301 32.88 -22.86 -31.81
N LEU A 302 33.65 -23.73 -31.16
CA LEU A 302 35.11 -23.74 -31.25
C LEU A 302 35.58 -24.18 -32.64
N ILE A 303 34.80 -25.07 -33.27
CA ILE A 303 34.97 -25.55 -34.64
C ILE A 303 33.63 -25.34 -35.37
N SER A 304 33.63 -24.61 -36.47
CA SER A 304 32.43 -24.45 -37.30
C SER A 304 32.33 -25.55 -38.35
N ARG A 305 31.11 -25.85 -38.78
CA ARG A 305 30.88 -26.74 -39.92
C ARG A 305 31.63 -26.24 -41.15
N GLY A 306 32.42 -27.12 -41.76
CA GLY A 306 33.27 -26.83 -42.92
C GLY A 306 34.70 -26.46 -42.57
N ASP A 307 35.02 -26.25 -41.30
CA ASP A 307 36.39 -25.95 -40.88
C ASP A 307 37.33 -27.13 -41.11
N LYS A 308 38.57 -26.81 -41.50
CA LYS A 308 39.65 -27.80 -41.57
C LYS A 308 40.21 -28.02 -40.17
N VAL A 309 40.19 -29.27 -39.72
CA VAL A 309 40.61 -29.68 -38.39
C VAL A 309 41.69 -30.76 -38.48
N THR A 310 42.51 -30.87 -37.44
CA THR A 310 43.46 -31.96 -37.27
C THR A 310 42.80 -33.06 -36.46
N ILE A 311 42.65 -34.22 -37.06
CA ILE A 311 42.22 -35.45 -36.40
C ILE A 311 43.43 -36.03 -35.70
N LEU A 312 43.34 -36.23 -34.38
CA LEU A 312 44.35 -36.87 -33.55
C LEU A 312 43.84 -38.24 -33.08
N ILE A 313 44.68 -39.26 -33.24
CA ILE A 313 44.51 -40.58 -32.63
C ILE A 313 45.72 -40.81 -31.75
N GLU A 314 45.48 -41.06 -30.47
CA GLU A 314 46.53 -41.26 -29.47
C GLU A 314 46.34 -42.63 -28.80
N LEU A 315 47.34 -43.49 -29.01
CA LEU A 315 47.47 -44.82 -28.42
C LEU A 315 48.77 -44.84 -27.58
N PRO A 316 48.95 -45.79 -26.63
CA PRO A 316 50.06 -45.77 -25.67
C PRO A 316 51.47 -45.58 -26.28
N HIS A 317 51.69 -46.02 -27.52
CA HIS A 317 52.98 -45.91 -28.22
C HIS A 317 52.85 -45.35 -29.65
N LEU A 318 51.69 -44.79 -30.02
CA LEU A 318 51.43 -44.35 -31.38
C LEU A 318 50.57 -43.09 -31.39
N ARG A 319 51.05 -42.04 -32.08
CA ARG A 319 50.32 -40.80 -32.32
C ARG A 319 50.14 -40.61 -33.82
N VAL A 320 48.89 -40.60 -34.28
CA VAL A 320 48.56 -40.40 -35.69
C VAL A 320 47.78 -39.11 -35.85
N THR A 321 48.18 -38.28 -36.81
CA THR A 321 47.45 -37.07 -37.19
C THR A 321 46.99 -37.15 -38.64
N ALA A 322 45.80 -36.62 -38.91
CA ALA A 322 45.26 -36.51 -40.27
C ALA A 322 44.48 -35.20 -40.42
N VAL A 323 44.36 -34.70 -41.66
CA VAL A 323 43.52 -33.52 -41.93
C VAL A 323 42.09 -33.96 -42.18
N GLY A 324 41.17 -33.34 -41.46
CA GLY A 324 39.74 -33.54 -41.60
C GLY A 324 39.00 -32.25 -41.90
N MET A 325 37.73 -32.38 -42.28
CA MET A 325 36.79 -31.29 -42.44
C MET A 325 35.58 -31.54 -41.53
N ALA A 326 35.29 -30.60 -40.65
CA ALA A 326 34.15 -30.68 -39.74
C ALA A 326 32.83 -30.69 -40.54
N LYS A 327 31.91 -31.58 -40.17
CA LYS A 327 30.59 -31.67 -40.81
C LYS A 327 29.48 -31.03 -39.97
N GLU A 328 29.78 -30.69 -38.73
CA GLU A 328 28.88 -30.12 -37.74
C GLU A 328 29.66 -29.09 -36.90
N ASP A 329 28.95 -28.16 -36.27
CA ASP A 329 29.52 -27.23 -35.29
C ASP A 329 29.92 -28.00 -34.03
N GLY A 330 31.05 -27.63 -33.43
CA GLY A 330 31.62 -28.31 -32.28
C GLY A 330 32.04 -27.36 -31.17
N TYR A 331 31.57 -27.63 -29.96
CA TYR A 331 32.02 -27.01 -28.72
C TYR A 331 33.10 -27.87 -28.04
N GLU A 332 33.90 -27.27 -27.17
CA GLU A 332 34.93 -27.98 -26.40
C GLU A 332 34.36 -29.24 -25.72
N GLY A 333 35.02 -30.39 -25.91
CA GLY A 333 34.61 -31.68 -25.38
C GLY A 333 33.43 -32.35 -26.07
N GLN A 334 32.76 -31.70 -27.03
CA GLN A 334 31.66 -32.28 -27.79
C GLN A 334 32.16 -33.27 -28.85
N ILE A 335 31.42 -34.35 -29.08
CA ILE A 335 31.69 -35.27 -30.20
C ILE A 335 31.00 -34.73 -31.45
N ILE A 336 31.78 -34.53 -32.51
CA ILE A 336 31.30 -34.07 -33.82
C ILE A 336 31.68 -35.03 -34.93
N ARG A 337 30.96 -34.96 -36.05
CA ARG A 337 31.31 -35.67 -37.28
C ARG A 337 32.37 -34.92 -38.07
N VAL A 338 33.43 -35.63 -38.44
CA VAL A 338 34.55 -35.10 -39.24
C VAL A 338 34.82 -36.02 -40.41
N GLU A 339 34.93 -35.45 -41.62
CA GLU A 339 35.35 -36.19 -42.81
C GLU A 339 36.86 -36.12 -42.95
N ASN A 340 37.54 -37.27 -43.00
CA ASN A 340 38.95 -37.31 -43.33
C ASN A 340 39.13 -37.01 -44.83
N ILE A 341 39.86 -35.95 -45.16
CA ILE A 341 40.01 -35.46 -46.54
C ILE A 341 40.72 -36.49 -47.44
N SER A 342 41.65 -37.27 -46.89
CA SER A 342 42.43 -38.26 -47.66
C SER A 342 41.65 -39.53 -48.00
N SER A 343 40.77 -39.97 -47.10
CA SER A 343 40.03 -41.24 -47.25
C SER A 343 38.55 -41.07 -47.54
N GLN A 344 38.04 -39.83 -47.46
CA GLN A 344 36.62 -39.47 -47.60
C GLN A 344 35.70 -40.16 -46.57
N LYS A 345 36.27 -40.80 -45.54
CA LYS A 345 35.50 -41.45 -44.48
C LYS A 345 35.08 -40.44 -43.42
N ILE A 346 33.82 -40.53 -43.00
CA ILE A 346 33.28 -39.76 -41.88
C ILE A 346 33.52 -40.54 -40.59
N ILE A 347 34.14 -39.89 -39.62
CA ILE A 347 34.44 -40.41 -38.29
C ILE A 347 33.86 -39.48 -37.23
N THR A 348 33.63 -40.00 -36.03
CA THR A 348 33.26 -39.22 -34.85
C THR A 348 34.50 -38.91 -34.04
N ALA A 349 34.70 -37.65 -33.69
CA ALA A 349 35.83 -37.19 -32.90
C ALA A 349 35.39 -36.12 -31.90
N LYS A 350 36.02 -36.12 -30.73
CA LYS A 350 35.80 -35.16 -29.66
C LYS A 350 36.60 -33.88 -29.93
N VAL A 351 35.97 -32.72 -29.82
CA VAL A 351 36.64 -31.43 -29.94
C VAL A 351 37.57 -31.21 -28.75
N ILE A 352 38.84 -30.94 -29.02
CA ILE A 352 39.85 -30.63 -28.00
C ILE A 352 40.20 -29.15 -28.03
N ASP A 353 40.29 -28.55 -29.23
CA ASP A 353 40.69 -27.15 -29.43
C ASP A 353 40.13 -26.63 -30.77
N GLU A 354 40.30 -25.34 -31.09
CA GLU A 354 39.77 -24.64 -32.29
C GLU A 354 40.08 -25.35 -33.63
N LYS A 355 41.13 -26.16 -33.68
CA LYS A 355 41.54 -26.92 -34.88
C LYS A 355 41.92 -28.36 -34.57
N LEU A 356 41.59 -28.89 -33.40
CA LEU A 356 42.01 -30.22 -32.96
C LEU A 356 40.81 -31.03 -32.50
N VAL A 357 40.67 -32.22 -33.07
CA VAL A 357 39.68 -33.21 -32.66
C VAL A 357 40.39 -34.54 -32.37
N GLN A 358 39.93 -35.27 -31.36
CA GLN A 358 40.50 -36.55 -30.95
C GLN A 358 39.50 -37.68 -31.15
N VAL A 359 39.93 -38.77 -31.77
CA VAL A 359 39.13 -39.99 -31.84
C VAL A 359 39.39 -40.80 -30.58
N GLU A 360 38.34 -41.08 -29.81
CA GLU A 360 38.38 -42.08 -28.74
C GLU A 360 38.12 -43.45 -29.38
N LEU A 361 39.06 -44.39 -29.21
CA LEU A 361 39.03 -45.74 -29.77
C LEU A 361 38.51 -46.77 -28.77
#